data_AF-A0A1F4Q071-F1
#
_entry.id   AF-A0A1F4Q071-F1
#
_cell.length_a   1.000
_cell.length_b   1.000
_cell.length_c   1.000
_cell.angle_alpha   90.00
_cell.angle_beta   90.00
_cell.angle_gamma   90.00
#
_symmetry.space_group_name_H-M   'P 1'
#
loop_
_entity.id
_entity.type
_entity.pdbx_description
1 polymer ?
#
loop_
_entity_poly.entity_id
_entity_poly.type
_entity_poly.pdbx_seq_one_letter_code
_entity_poly.pdbx_strand_id
1 'polypeptide(L)'
;MRKWLLALPLVFLAAAACLPAGQAGAQIRVSTPQDKFLTFDEVVMLRGRVAPAAKLTIENIPFKAAPDGAFAVGLVLKPGKNLVLIRAGEEEKRLRVLRLITYPDVETAYEGKKHWARGQIVYLATLGVIEGYPDGSFSPGNPVTRGEFATWLAKVKGLPTEKLTADVFFDVPKEHWRAPDVKAVTDAGYMAPYSKETFGLDDPISRAEAADLAVKTEGLAITSKLVPLFRDVPQEGKGAAPIYIAKEKGLVIGVSKDLPIYDPTRAISRAEAATLISRFASAQGQVARLADFETGYTGERFCGLNVAPVVVSFKANPARLTLNQTTSVKLRAEIASRESFAPISKVKVDLSAIGGVPDAEMYDDGERGDEIAGDLVYSLNISYQPKQAGEKRFEVTAVDRLGWPGQGEASLLIVE
;
A
#
# COMPACT_ATOMS: atom_id res chain seq x y z
N MET A 1 65.05 -34.98 12.13
CA MET A 1 65.83 -35.45 10.96
C MET A 1 65.36 -34.64 9.76
N ARG A 2 66.09 -33.59 9.32
CA ARG A 2 66.92 -33.52 8.07
C ARG A 2 66.21 -34.16 6.85
N LYS A 3 65.94 -33.50 5.71
CA LYS A 3 66.72 -32.57 4.84
C LYS A 3 65.72 -31.70 4.03
N TRP A 4 65.84 -30.38 3.86
CA TRP A 4 66.70 -29.60 2.94
C TRP A 4 66.68 -30.02 1.46
N LEU A 5 66.11 -29.15 0.61
CA LEU A 5 66.61 -28.81 -0.72
C LEU A 5 66.23 -27.35 -1.06
N LEU A 6 67.21 -26.63 -1.58
CA LEU A 6 67.33 -25.17 -1.78
C LEU A 6 67.24 -24.80 -3.27
N ALA A 7 67.05 -23.49 -3.50
CA ALA A 7 67.47 -22.68 -4.68
C ALA A 7 66.48 -22.67 -5.88
N LEU A 8 66.18 -21.55 -6.57
CA LEU A 8 66.81 -20.22 -6.74
C LEU A 8 65.74 -19.12 -6.98
N PRO A 9 66.10 -17.81 -6.87
CA PRO A 9 65.22 -16.69 -7.23
C PRO A 9 65.34 -16.35 -8.72
N LEU A 10 64.21 -16.17 -9.40
CA LEU A 10 64.16 -15.59 -10.74
C LEU A 10 63.74 -14.13 -10.64
N VAL A 11 64.72 -13.25 -10.81
CA VAL A 11 64.51 -11.85 -11.15
C VAL A 11 64.15 -11.81 -12.64
N PHE A 12 62.92 -11.41 -12.95
CA PHE A 12 62.55 -10.91 -14.27
C PHE A 12 62.26 -9.42 -14.16
N LEU A 13 63.19 -8.60 -14.66
CA LEU A 13 62.85 -7.29 -15.21
C LEU A 13 62.05 -7.54 -16.50
N ALA A 14 60.83 -7.02 -16.59
CA ALA A 14 60.17 -6.81 -17.87
C ALA A 14 59.12 -5.68 -17.78
N ALA A 15 59.48 -4.59 -18.45
CA ALA A 15 58.64 -3.62 -19.16
C ALA A 15 57.44 -3.02 -18.43
N ALA A 16 57.53 -1.70 -18.21
CA ALA A 16 56.36 -0.82 -18.22
C ALA A 16 55.67 -0.93 -19.58
N ALA A 17 54.75 -1.89 -19.71
CA ALA A 17 53.84 -1.96 -20.82
C ALA A 17 52.89 -0.77 -20.70
N CYS A 18 53.07 0.20 -21.59
CA CYS A 18 52.07 1.21 -21.89
C CYS A 18 50.84 0.43 -22.39
N LEU A 19 49.89 0.16 -21.49
CA LEU A 19 48.62 -0.43 -21.86
C LEU A 19 47.97 0.50 -22.88
N PRO A 20 47.54 0.00 -24.05
CA PRO A 20 46.78 0.81 -24.99
C PRO A 20 45.53 1.29 -24.26
N ALA A 21 45.08 2.51 -24.58
CA ALA A 21 43.79 3.06 -24.18
C ALA A 21 42.67 2.18 -24.80
N GLY A 22 42.49 0.99 -24.24
CA GLY A 22 41.47 0.03 -24.59
C GLY A 22 40.16 0.55 -24.02
N GLN A 23 39.29 1.01 -24.91
CA GLN A 23 37.85 1.14 -24.77
C GLN A 23 37.38 1.18 -23.31
N ALA A 24 37.30 2.38 -22.75
CA ALA A 24 36.54 2.61 -21.54
C ALA A 24 35.06 2.36 -21.86
N GLY A 25 34.67 1.09 -21.84
CA GLY A 25 33.26 0.69 -21.83
C GLY A 25 32.59 1.50 -20.72
N ALA A 26 31.41 2.04 -21.03
CA ALA A 26 30.57 2.62 -19.99
C ALA A 26 30.55 1.64 -18.81
N GLN A 27 30.94 2.11 -17.62
CA GLN A 27 30.86 1.34 -16.38
C GLN A 27 29.91 2.08 -15.45
N ILE A 28 28.70 1.55 -15.29
CA ILE A 28 27.68 2.05 -14.38
C ILE A 28 28.08 1.61 -12.97
N ARG A 29 28.61 2.55 -12.20
CA ARG A 29 28.96 2.34 -10.79
C ARG A 29 27.91 3.00 -9.90
N VAL A 30 26.98 2.19 -9.41
CA VAL A 30 26.02 2.62 -8.38
C VAL A 30 26.70 2.58 -7.02
N SER A 31 26.65 3.68 -6.27
CA SER A 31 27.16 3.77 -4.91
C SER A 31 26.07 3.47 -3.87
N THR A 32 24.84 3.94 -4.10
CA THR A 32 23.68 3.66 -3.23
C THR A 32 22.39 3.78 -4.03
N PRO A 33 21.34 2.98 -3.73
CA PRO A 33 21.41 1.77 -2.91
C PRO A 33 22.16 0.65 -3.63
N GLN A 34 22.64 -0.34 -2.88
CA GLN A 34 23.18 -1.58 -3.46
C GLN A 34 22.06 -2.45 -4.01
N ASP A 35 22.37 -3.45 -4.84
CA ASP A 35 21.37 -4.44 -5.25
C ASP A 35 20.86 -5.22 -4.01
N LYS A 36 19.61 -5.67 -4.05
CA LYS A 36 18.89 -6.31 -2.93
C LYS A 36 18.74 -5.41 -1.71
N PHE A 37 18.37 -4.16 -1.93
CA PHE A 37 18.16 -3.17 -0.88
C PHE A 37 16.79 -3.30 -0.24
N LEU A 38 16.72 -3.15 1.08
CA LEU A 38 15.48 -3.12 1.84
C LEU A 38 15.33 -1.73 2.46
N THR A 39 14.14 -1.14 2.34
CA THR A 39 13.84 0.17 2.91
C THR A 39 12.39 0.28 3.39
N PHE A 40 12.13 1.25 4.25
CA PHE A 40 10.77 1.71 4.57
C PHE A 40 10.43 3.05 3.87
N ASP A 41 11.45 3.72 3.34
CA ASP A 41 11.30 5.03 2.72
C ASP A 41 10.60 4.94 1.37
N GLU A 42 9.68 5.86 1.12
CA GLU A 42 9.07 6.03 -0.20
C GLU A 42 10.07 6.52 -1.23
N VAL A 43 11.00 7.39 -0.83
CA VAL A 43 11.99 7.97 -1.74
C VAL A 43 13.38 7.52 -1.32
N VAL A 44 14.07 6.84 -2.25
CA VAL A 44 15.46 6.44 -2.06
C VAL A 44 16.34 7.19 -3.05
N MET A 45 17.42 7.79 -2.55
CA MET A 45 18.41 8.44 -3.40
C MET A 45 19.30 7.41 -4.08
N LEU A 46 19.10 7.25 -5.39
CA LEU A 46 20.03 6.54 -6.25
C LEU A 46 21.19 7.46 -6.59
N ARG A 47 22.41 7.04 -6.27
CA ARG A 47 23.64 7.75 -6.56
C ARG A 47 24.61 6.82 -7.28
N GLY A 48 25.37 7.38 -8.20
CA GLY A 48 26.39 6.62 -8.89
C GLY A 48 27.23 7.48 -9.82
N ARG A 49 28.01 6.78 -10.63
CA ARG A 49 28.82 7.33 -11.70
C ARG A 49 28.64 6.51 -12.97
N VAL A 50 28.71 7.19 -14.10
CA VAL A 50 28.80 6.61 -15.44
C VAL A 50 30.00 7.21 -16.17
N ALA A 51 30.40 6.62 -17.29
CA ALA A 51 31.44 7.23 -18.13
C ALA A 51 31.02 8.65 -18.57
N PRO A 52 31.95 9.62 -18.62
CA PRO A 52 31.65 10.97 -19.09
C PRO A 52 30.98 10.95 -20.47
N ALA A 53 29.96 11.78 -20.66
CA ALA A 53 29.16 11.85 -21.89
C ALA A 53 28.35 10.59 -22.27
N ALA A 54 28.30 9.56 -21.43
CA ALA A 54 27.42 8.41 -21.66
C ALA A 54 25.93 8.81 -21.61
N LYS A 55 25.14 8.27 -22.53
CA LYS A 55 23.67 8.42 -22.51
C LYS A 55 23.09 7.54 -21.41
N LEU A 56 22.76 8.13 -20.27
CA LEU A 56 22.18 7.44 -19.12
C LEU A 56 20.64 7.45 -19.23
N THR A 57 20.02 6.31 -18.99
CA THR A 57 18.58 6.19 -18.76
C THR A 57 18.35 5.46 -17.45
N ILE A 58 17.34 5.89 -16.70
CA ILE A 58 16.91 5.28 -15.44
C ILE A 58 15.41 5.06 -15.58
N GLU A 59 14.92 3.83 -15.41
CA GLU A 59 13.51 3.49 -15.65
C GLU A 59 13.02 3.88 -17.06
N ASN A 60 13.88 3.74 -18.06
CA ASN A 60 13.67 4.22 -19.45
C ASN A 60 13.59 5.74 -19.62
N ILE A 61 13.75 6.53 -18.55
CA ILE A 61 13.75 7.99 -18.60
C ILE A 61 15.18 8.49 -18.85
N PRO A 62 15.44 9.29 -19.90
CA PRO A 62 16.74 9.89 -20.12
C PRO A 62 17.18 10.78 -18.95
N PHE A 63 18.40 10.58 -18.47
CA PHE A 63 18.97 11.34 -17.36
C PHE A 63 20.33 11.91 -17.76
N LYS A 64 20.55 13.21 -17.49
CA LYS A 64 21.82 13.86 -17.78
C LYS A 64 22.72 13.81 -16.54
N ALA A 65 23.77 13.00 -16.59
CA ALA A 65 24.81 12.99 -15.56
C ALA A 65 25.63 14.30 -15.57
N ALA A 66 26.26 14.60 -14.44
CA ALA A 66 27.20 15.69 -14.30
C ALA A 66 28.43 15.48 -15.23
N PRO A 67 29.22 16.54 -15.53
CA PRO A 67 30.38 16.44 -16.41
C PRO A 67 31.44 15.42 -15.95
N ASP A 68 31.56 15.18 -14.64
CA ASP A 68 32.45 14.18 -14.04
C ASP A 68 31.86 12.76 -14.06
N GLY A 69 30.68 12.58 -14.67
CA GLY A 69 29.96 11.32 -14.75
C GLY A 69 29.08 11.02 -13.53
N ALA A 70 29.06 11.86 -12.50
CA ALA A 70 28.22 11.63 -11.33
C ALA A 70 26.73 11.83 -11.62
N PHE A 71 25.88 11.01 -11.01
CA PHE A 71 24.44 11.19 -11.05
C PHE A 71 23.81 10.94 -9.68
N ALA A 72 22.73 11.65 -9.39
CA ALA A 72 21.90 11.46 -8.22
C ALA A 72 20.44 11.70 -8.60
N VAL A 73 19.56 10.75 -8.31
CA VAL A 73 18.13 10.83 -8.59
C VAL A 73 17.34 10.27 -7.42
N GLY A 74 16.22 10.92 -7.08
CA GLY A 74 15.26 10.38 -6.12
C GLY A 74 14.38 9.35 -6.82
N LEU A 75 14.42 8.10 -6.35
CA LEU A 75 13.55 7.04 -6.82
C LEU A 75 12.33 6.96 -5.92
N VAL A 76 11.14 7.18 -6.48
CA VAL A 76 9.87 6.94 -5.79
C VAL A 76 9.54 5.46 -5.90
N LEU A 77 9.57 4.76 -4.77
CA LEU A 77 9.36 3.33 -4.68
C LEU A 77 7.90 3.01 -4.35
N LYS A 78 7.33 2.06 -5.10
CA LYS A 78 6.04 1.48 -4.73
C LYS A 78 6.22 0.54 -3.53
N PRO A 79 5.21 0.35 -2.70
CA PRO A 79 5.21 -0.72 -1.70
C PRO A 79 5.49 -2.08 -2.35
N GLY A 80 6.33 -2.91 -1.73
CA GLY A 80 6.73 -4.22 -2.26
C GLY A 80 7.98 -4.18 -3.13
N LYS A 81 8.05 -5.08 -4.11
CA LYS A 81 9.23 -5.30 -4.96
C LYS A 81 9.31 -4.25 -6.07
N ASN A 82 10.45 -3.57 -6.15
CA ASN A 82 10.77 -2.58 -7.19
C ASN A 82 12.03 -3.04 -7.92
N LEU A 83 11.94 -3.17 -9.25
CA LEU A 83 13.10 -3.36 -10.12
C LEU A 83 13.48 -2.00 -10.69
N VAL A 84 14.70 -1.56 -10.45
CA VAL A 84 15.26 -0.32 -11.01
C VAL A 84 16.23 -0.66 -12.12
N LEU A 85 15.96 -0.19 -13.32
CA LEU A 85 16.79 -0.39 -14.50
C LEU A 85 17.62 0.86 -14.79
N ILE A 86 18.94 0.70 -14.81
CA ILE A 86 19.90 1.77 -15.11
C ILE A 86 20.67 1.35 -16.36
N ARG A 87 20.62 2.15 -17.42
CA ARG A 87 21.35 1.85 -18.66
C ARG A 87 22.24 3.00 -19.08
N ALA A 88 23.43 2.68 -19.56
CA ALA A 88 24.38 3.63 -20.11
C ALA A 88 25.07 3.01 -21.33
N GLY A 89 24.70 3.47 -22.53
CA GLY A 89 25.13 2.80 -23.76
C GLY A 89 24.59 1.38 -23.85
N GLU A 90 25.47 0.39 -23.98
CA GLU A 90 25.12 -1.04 -24.04
C GLU A 90 25.07 -1.73 -22.67
N GLU A 91 25.53 -1.06 -21.60
CA GLU A 91 25.49 -1.63 -20.26
C GLU A 91 24.11 -1.43 -19.62
N GLU A 92 23.58 -2.48 -19.00
CA GLU A 92 22.39 -2.46 -18.17
C GLU A 92 22.75 -2.96 -16.76
N LYS A 93 22.32 -2.21 -15.74
CA LYS A 93 22.41 -2.60 -14.35
C LYS A 93 21.02 -2.64 -13.73
N ARG A 94 20.77 -3.71 -12.99
CA ARG A 94 19.50 -3.98 -12.30
C ARG A 94 19.72 -3.80 -10.81
N LEU A 95 18.84 -3.04 -10.16
CA LEU A 95 18.77 -2.96 -8.70
C LEU A 95 17.41 -3.43 -8.24
N ARG A 96 17.41 -4.39 -7.33
CA ARG A 96 16.21 -4.93 -6.69
C ARG A 96 16.05 -4.24 -5.34
N VAL A 97 14.94 -3.55 -5.17
CA VAL A 97 14.62 -2.80 -3.96
C VAL A 97 13.29 -3.28 -3.41
N LEU A 98 13.28 -3.76 -2.16
CA LEU A 98 12.07 -4.08 -1.42
C LEU A 98 11.71 -2.91 -0.51
N ARG A 99 10.60 -2.24 -0.81
CA ARG A 99 10.01 -1.24 0.08
C ARG A 99 8.97 -1.91 0.97
N LEU A 100 9.19 -1.88 2.28
CA LEU A 100 8.24 -2.32 3.28
C LEU A 100 7.40 -1.15 3.79
N ILE A 101 6.16 -1.45 4.22
CA ILE A 101 5.26 -0.49 4.86
C ILE A 101 5.30 -0.66 6.36
N THR A 102 5.36 0.45 7.09
CA THR A 102 5.33 0.47 8.55
C THR A 102 4.56 1.70 9.04
N TYR A 103 4.29 1.75 10.35
CA TYR A 103 3.51 2.80 11.00
C TYR A 103 4.25 3.33 12.23
N PRO A 104 4.18 4.64 12.52
CA PRO A 104 4.91 5.24 13.65
C PRO A 104 4.61 4.58 15.00
N ASP A 105 3.33 4.30 15.27
CA ASP A 105 2.84 3.66 16.50
C ASP A 105 3.23 2.17 16.63
N VAL A 106 3.76 1.58 15.56
CA VAL A 106 4.30 0.22 15.52
C VAL A 106 5.83 0.22 15.68
N GLU A 107 6.51 1.26 15.19
CA GLU A 107 7.96 1.43 15.32
C GLU A 107 8.38 1.90 16.71
N THR A 108 7.61 2.81 17.31
CA THR A 108 7.85 3.38 18.63
C THR A 108 6.64 3.13 19.53
N ALA A 109 6.60 1.97 20.17
CA ALA A 109 5.67 1.70 21.26
C ALA A 109 6.19 2.35 22.57
N TYR A 110 5.37 2.28 23.63
CA TYR A 110 5.75 2.72 24.98
C TYR A 110 7.15 2.20 25.35
N GLU A 111 8.01 3.08 25.86
CA GLU A 111 9.43 2.83 26.20
C GLU A 111 10.42 2.71 25.03
N GLY A 112 10.05 3.17 23.82
CA GLY A 112 10.96 3.18 22.66
C GLY A 112 11.26 1.80 22.09
N LYS A 113 10.43 0.81 22.43
CA LYS A 113 10.49 -0.55 21.88
C LYS A 113 9.56 -0.66 20.68
N LYS A 114 9.90 -1.54 19.75
CA LYS A 114 9.00 -1.90 18.63
C LYS A 114 7.81 -2.70 19.14
N HIS A 115 6.63 -2.48 18.57
CA HIS A 115 5.44 -3.25 18.92
C HIS A 115 5.63 -4.75 18.60
N TRP A 116 5.11 -5.63 19.45
CA TRP A 116 5.35 -7.09 19.34
C TRP A 116 4.84 -7.68 18.01
N ALA A 117 3.77 -7.13 17.46
CA ALA A 117 3.18 -7.52 16.18
C ALA A 117 3.82 -6.85 14.96
N ARG A 118 4.89 -6.05 15.14
CA ARG A 118 5.48 -5.23 14.07
C ARG A 118 5.80 -6.05 12.83
N GLY A 119 6.45 -7.21 12.98
CA GLY A 119 6.84 -8.02 11.83
C GLY A 119 5.64 -8.42 10.98
N GLN A 120 4.59 -8.93 11.63
CA GLN A 120 3.36 -9.36 10.99
C GLN A 120 2.65 -8.18 10.31
N ILE A 121 2.54 -7.06 11.01
CA ILE A 121 1.90 -5.85 10.49
C ILE A 121 2.64 -5.35 9.25
N VAL A 122 3.97 -5.21 9.32
CA VAL A 122 4.80 -4.71 8.23
C VAL A 122 4.64 -5.55 6.96
N TYR A 123 4.73 -6.87 7.09
CA TYR A 123 4.63 -7.74 5.92
C TYR A 123 3.23 -7.75 5.33
N LEU A 124 2.18 -7.89 6.16
CA LEU A 124 0.81 -7.89 5.67
C LEU A 124 0.40 -6.54 5.07
N ALA A 125 0.87 -5.43 5.64
CA ALA A 125 0.65 -4.10 5.10
C ALA A 125 1.37 -3.93 3.75
N THR A 126 2.59 -4.45 3.63
CA THR A 126 3.33 -4.44 2.35
C THR A 126 2.68 -5.31 1.28
N LEU A 127 1.99 -6.39 1.68
CA LEU A 127 1.19 -7.23 0.80
C LEU A 127 -0.18 -6.63 0.47
N GLY A 128 -0.55 -5.51 1.11
CA GLY A 128 -1.85 -4.87 0.96
C GLY A 128 -3.01 -5.61 1.62
N VAL A 129 -2.72 -6.64 2.43
CA VAL A 129 -3.72 -7.45 3.14
C VAL A 129 -4.37 -6.66 4.26
N ILE A 130 -3.57 -5.89 4.99
CA ILE A 130 -4.03 -5.00 6.05
C ILE A 130 -3.65 -3.56 5.73
N GLU A 131 -4.35 -2.61 6.32
CA GLU A 131 -4.15 -1.18 6.10
C GLU A 131 -4.27 -0.43 7.42
N GLY A 132 -3.61 0.72 7.51
CA GLY A 132 -3.69 1.62 8.66
C GLY A 132 -4.87 2.58 8.52
N TYR A 133 -5.02 3.47 9.50
CA TYR A 133 -6.01 4.54 9.44
C TYR A 133 -5.51 5.71 8.59
N PRO A 134 -6.41 6.57 8.09
CA PRO A 134 -6.05 7.76 7.29
C PRO A 134 -5.10 8.73 8.01
N ASP A 135 -5.05 8.69 9.34
CA ASP A 135 -4.13 9.48 10.17
C ASP A 135 -2.67 8.97 10.13
N GLY A 136 -2.41 7.86 9.42
CA GLY A 136 -1.10 7.24 9.29
C GLY A 136 -0.73 6.28 10.41
N SER A 137 -1.63 6.01 11.37
CA SER A 137 -1.43 5.01 12.42
C SER A 137 -1.89 3.62 11.99
N PHE A 138 -1.36 2.57 12.61
CA PHE A 138 -2.00 1.25 12.54
C PHE A 138 -3.06 1.05 13.63
N SER A 139 -2.91 1.71 14.77
CA SER A 139 -3.64 1.56 16.02
C SER A 139 -3.76 0.09 16.46
N PRO A 140 -2.64 -0.58 16.81
CA PRO A 140 -2.59 -2.02 17.07
C PRO A 140 -3.50 -2.49 18.22
N GLY A 141 -3.86 -1.61 19.15
CA GLY A 141 -4.73 -1.91 20.29
C GLY A 141 -6.23 -1.79 20.02
N ASN A 142 -6.64 -1.16 18.91
CA ASN A 142 -8.07 -0.99 18.61
C ASN A 142 -8.73 -2.33 18.26
N PRO A 143 -10.02 -2.51 18.58
CA PRO A 143 -10.77 -3.66 18.12
C PRO A 143 -10.91 -3.66 16.59
N VAL A 144 -11.01 -4.86 16.00
CA VAL A 144 -11.31 -5.05 14.58
C VAL A 144 -12.80 -5.24 14.39
N THR A 145 -13.41 -4.59 13.40
CA THR A 145 -14.81 -4.88 13.04
C THR A 145 -14.90 -6.14 12.18
N ARG A 146 -16.07 -6.78 12.15
CA ARG A 146 -16.34 -7.92 11.25
C ARG A 146 -16.09 -7.58 9.80
N GLY A 147 -16.47 -6.38 9.36
CA GLY A 147 -16.19 -5.88 8.02
C GLY A 147 -14.70 -5.75 7.71
N GLU A 148 -13.91 -5.21 8.64
CA GLU A 148 -12.45 -5.13 8.48
C GLU A 148 -11.82 -6.52 8.40
N PHE A 149 -12.25 -7.45 9.26
CA PHE A 149 -11.76 -8.82 9.25
C PHE A 149 -12.12 -9.54 7.94
N ALA A 150 -13.34 -9.34 7.43
CA ALA A 150 -13.79 -9.84 6.14
C ALA A 150 -12.90 -9.33 4.99
N THR A 151 -12.59 -8.03 4.97
CA THR A 151 -11.67 -7.44 3.99
C THR A 151 -10.27 -8.06 4.07
N TRP A 152 -9.70 -8.22 5.26
CA TRP A 152 -8.37 -8.84 5.42
C TRP A 152 -8.39 -10.30 4.97
N LEU A 153 -9.49 -11.01 5.22
CA LEU A 153 -9.68 -12.39 4.82
C LEU A 153 -9.83 -12.55 3.29
N ALA A 154 -10.61 -11.68 2.63
CA ALA A 154 -10.72 -11.65 1.18
C ALA A 154 -9.35 -11.43 0.53
N LYS A 155 -8.62 -10.41 0.99
CA LYS A 155 -7.30 -10.02 0.48
C LYS A 155 -6.25 -11.10 0.69
N VAL A 156 -6.16 -11.69 1.89
CA VAL A 156 -5.15 -12.73 2.16
C VAL A 156 -5.40 -14.03 1.39
N LYS A 157 -6.66 -14.31 1.03
CA LYS A 157 -7.04 -15.46 0.19
C LYS A 157 -7.02 -15.13 -1.30
N GLY A 158 -6.82 -13.87 -1.67
CA GLY A 158 -6.80 -13.42 -3.06
C GLY A 158 -8.15 -13.65 -3.74
N LEU A 159 -9.26 -13.44 -3.01
CA LEU A 159 -10.59 -13.65 -3.57
C LEU A 159 -10.90 -12.60 -4.64
N PRO A 160 -11.54 -12.99 -5.75
CA PRO A 160 -12.00 -12.04 -6.74
C PRO A 160 -13.12 -11.17 -6.14
N THR A 161 -13.02 -9.87 -6.37
CA THR A 161 -14.05 -8.89 -6.02
C THR A 161 -14.60 -8.26 -7.28
N GLU A 162 -15.90 -8.05 -7.33
CA GLU A 162 -16.59 -7.46 -8.47
C GLU A 162 -17.40 -6.23 -8.08
N LYS A 163 -17.70 -5.39 -9.07
CA LYS A 163 -18.61 -4.27 -8.86
C LYS A 163 -20.02 -4.81 -8.57
N LEU A 164 -20.58 -4.36 -7.46
CA LEU A 164 -21.89 -4.81 -6.99
C LEU A 164 -23.01 -4.03 -7.67
N THR A 165 -24.10 -4.73 -8.02
CA THR A 165 -25.31 -4.14 -8.61
C THR A 165 -26.45 -3.98 -7.61
N ALA A 166 -26.42 -4.73 -6.52
CA ALA A 166 -27.38 -4.72 -5.41
C ALA A 166 -26.65 -4.83 -4.07
N ASP A 167 -27.31 -4.38 -3.01
CA ASP A 167 -26.80 -4.46 -1.64
C ASP A 167 -26.55 -5.93 -1.25
N VAL A 168 -25.48 -6.17 -0.49
CA VAL A 168 -25.09 -7.52 -0.09
C VAL A 168 -25.97 -7.97 1.08
N PHE A 169 -26.17 -7.05 2.03
CA PHE A 169 -27.01 -7.19 3.22
C PHE A 169 -27.65 -5.83 3.52
N PHE A 170 -28.66 -5.79 4.39
CA PHE A 170 -29.29 -4.54 4.80
C PHE A 170 -28.27 -3.54 5.40
N ASP A 171 -27.29 -4.04 6.15
CA ASP A 171 -26.21 -3.27 6.76
C ASP A 171 -24.92 -3.24 5.90
N VAL A 172 -24.98 -3.75 4.67
CA VAL A 172 -23.86 -3.73 3.72
C VAL A 172 -24.35 -3.23 2.35
N PRO A 173 -24.55 -1.91 2.21
CA PRO A 173 -24.93 -1.29 0.94
C PRO A 173 -23.86 -1.53 -0.12
N LYS A 174 -24.25 -1.66 -1.39
CA LYS A 174 -23.33 -1.95 -2.50
C LYS A 174 -22.26 -0.87 -2.73
N GLU A 175 -22.55 0.36 -2.33
CA GLU A 175 -21.62 1.50 -2.39
C GLU A 175 -20.62 1.52 -1.24
N HIS A 176 -20.81 0.70 -0.19
CA HIS A 176 -19.88 0.62 0.91
C HIS A 176 -18.57 -0.02 0.43
N TRP A 177 -17.42 0.59 0.75
CA TRP A 177 -16.12 0.16 0.22
C TRP A 177 -15.73 -1.28 0.60
N ARG A 178 -16.20 -1.78 1.75
CA ARG A 178 -16.01 -3.19 2.18
C ARG A 178 -16.99 -4.18 1.53
N ALA A 179 -18.05 -3.71 0.86
CA ALA A 179 -19.11 -4.58 0.37
C ALA A 179 -18.61 -5.66 -0.62
N PRO A 180 -17.70 -5.36 -1.58
CA PRO A 180 -17.17 -6.39 -2.47
C PRO A 180 -16.43 -7.51 -1.72
N ASP A 181 -15.63 -7.17 -0.71
CA ASP A 181 -14.91 -8.14 0.11
C ASP A 181 -15.85 -8.98 0.97
N VAL A 182 -16.84 -8.33 1.61
CA VAL A 182 -17.85 -9.01 2.43
C VAL A 182 -18.64 -10.01 1.58
N LYS A 183 -19.03 -9.63 0.36
CA LYS A 183 -19.64 -10.55 -0.58
C LYS A 183 -18.71 -11.71 -0.92
N ALA A 184 -17.46 -11.42 -1.27
CA ALA A 184 -16.49 -12.45 -1.66
C ALA A 184 -16.24 -13.50 -0.57
N VAL A 185 -16.07 -13.08 0.69
CA VAL A 185 -15.87 -14.05 1.80
C VAL A 185 -17.14 -14.83 2.14
N THR A 186 -18.31 -14.23 1.94
CA THR A 186 -19.61 -14.89 2.15
C THR A 186 -19.84 -15.96 1.07
N ASP A 187 -19.65 -15.60 -0.21
CA ASP A 187 -19.81 -16.50 -1.34
C ASP A 187 -18.79 -17.65 -1.29
N ALA A 188 -17.56 -17.37 -0.83
CA ALA A 188 -16.53 -18.38 -0.61
C ALA A 188 -16.78 -19.26 0.63
N GLY A 189 -17.79 -18.95 1.45
CA GLY A 189 -18.15 -19.71 2.65
C GLY A 189 -17.18 -19.55 3.82
N TYR A 190 -16.28 -18.57 3.77
CA TYR A 190 -15.32 -18.33 4.86
C TYR A 190 -15.95 -17.62 6.05
N MET A 191 -16.86 -16.68 5.81
CA MET A 191 -17.52 -15.90 6.86
C MET A 191 -19.02 -15.85 6.62
N ALA A 192 -19.79 -16.26 7.62
CA ALA A 192 -21.24 -16.25 7.55
C ALA A 192 -21.81 -14.95 8.14
N PRO A 193 -22.92 -14.43 7.57
CA PRO A 193 -23.68 -13.36 8.19
C PRO A 193 -24.40 -13.85 9.47
N TYR A 194 -24.86 -12.92 10.30
CA TYR A 194 -25.66 -13.28 11.48
C TYR A 194 -27.05 -13.78 11.10
N SER A 195 -27.60 -13.26 10.01
CA SER A 195 -28.91 -13.65 9.48
C SER A 195 -28.90 -13.57 7.95
N LYS A 196 -30.05 -13.86 7.31
CA LYS A 196 -30.20 -13.66 5.86
C LYS A 196 -30.09 -12.19 5.45
N GLU A 197 -30.28 -11.26 6.38
CA GLU A 197 -30.39 -9.83 6.10
C GLU A 197 -29.26 -9.00 6.74
N THR A 198 -28.53 -9.53 7.72
CA THR A 198 -27.59 -8.75 8.54
C THR A 198 -26.23 -9.44 8.65
N PHE A 199 -25.17 -8.72 8.29
CA PHE A 199 -23.80 -9.18 8.42
C PHE A 199 -23.15 -8.81 9.75
N GLY A 200 -23.50 -7.65 10.32
CA GLY A 200 -22.84 -7.03 11.47
C GLY A 200 -21.59 -6.24 11.06
N LEU A 201 -21.64 -5.43 9.99
CA LEU A 201 -20.47 -4.83 9.34
C LEU A 201 -19.49 -4.12 10.28
N ASP A 202 -20.03 -3.33 11.21
CA ASP A 202 -19.25 -2.51 12.14
C ASP A 202 -19.14 -3.12 13.54
N ASP A 203 -19.71 -4.30 13.75
CA ASP A 203 -19.64 -4.98 15.05
C ASP A 203 -18.20 -5.46 15.30
N PRO A 204 -17.67 -5.28 16.52
CA PRO A 204 -16.38 -5.85 16.89
C PRO A 204 -16.40 -7.38 16.79
N ILE A 205 -15.39 -7.96 16.14
CA ILE A 205 -15.27 -9.41 16.04
C ILE A 205 -14.63 -9.99 17.30
N SER A 206 -15.27 -11.01 17.89
CA SER A 206 -14.75 -11.68 19.09
C SER A 206 -13.54 -12.57 18.77
N ARG A 207 -12.71 -12.83 19.77
CA ARG A 207 -11.59 -13.78 19.65
C ARG A 207 -12.04 -15.21 19.36
N ALA A 208 -13.19 -15.63 19.89
CA ALA A 208 -13.77 -16.94 19.57
C ALA A 208 -14.18 -17.02 18.11
N GLU A 209 -14.82 -15.99 17.59
CA GLU A 209 -15.24 -15.94 16.19
C GLU A 209 -14.04 -15.88 15.24
N ALA A 210 -13.04 -15.06 15.53
CA ALA A 210 -11.81 -15.01 14.73
C ALA A 210 -11.10 -16.38 14.66
N ALA A 211 -11.10 -17.15 15.76
CA ALA A 211 -10.57 -18.51 15.76
C ALA A 211 -11.40 -19.48 14.89
N ASP A 212 -12.72 -19.38 14.94
CA ASP A 212 -13.62 -20.17 14.10
C ASP A 212 -13.40 -19.89 12.61
N LEU A 213 -13.30 -18.61 12.23
CA LEU A 213 -12.97 -18.21 10.86
C LEU A 213 -11.60 -18.74 10.45
N ALA A 214 -10.58 -18.63 11.30
CA ALA A 214 -9.24 -19.16 11.00
C ALA A 214 -9.26 -20.67 10.72
N VAL A 215 -9.98 -21.46 11.51
CA VAL A 215 -10.12 -22.91 11.31
C VAL A 215 -10.81 -23.22 9.98
N LYS A 216 -11.91 -22.50 9.67
CA LYS A 216 -12.64 -22.65 8.40
C LYS A 216 -11.79 -22.26 7.20
N THR A 217 -11.10 -21.13 7.27
CA THR A 217 -10.25 -20.60 6.19
C THR A 217 -9.07 -21.50 5.84
N GLU A 218 -8.50 -22.16 6.85
CA GLU A 218 -7.41 -23.12 6.68
C GLU A 218 -7.91 -24.55 6.40
N GLY A 219 -9.23 -24.75 6.26
CA GLY A 219 -9.81 -26.04 5.91
C GLY A 219 -9.57 -27.13 6.96
N LEU A 220 -9.46 -26.75 8.23
CA LEU A 220 -9.09 -27.66 9.31
C LEU A 220 -10.30 -28.47 9.77
N ALA A 221 -10.13 -29.79 9.86
CA ALA A 221 -11.18 -30.68 10.34
C ALA A 221 -11.44 -30.51 11.84
N ILE A 222 -12.72 -30.45 12.22
CA ILE A 222 -13.12 -30.44 13.63
C ILE A 222 -13.03 -31.87 14.16
N THR A 223 -11.95 -32.18 14.89
CA THR A 223 -11.74 -33.50 15.50
C THR A 223 -12.42 -33.59 16.87
N SER A 224 -12.93 -34.77 17.23
CA SER A 224 -13.66 -35.00 18.49
C SER A 224 -12.78 -35.03 19.75
N LYS A 225 -11.45 -35.14 19.61
CA LYS A 225 -10.52 -35.15 20.75
C LYS A 225 -9.90 -33.78 20.96
N LEU A 226 -10.59 -32.93 21.71
CA LEU A 226 -10.09 -31.62 22.10
C LEU A 226 -9.10 -31.77 23.26
N VAL A 227 -7.93 -31.16 23.14
CA VAL A 227 -7.02 -30.97 24.29
C VAL A 227 -7.40 -29.64 24.95
N PRO A 228 -7.84 -29.61 26.21
CA PRO A 228 -8.18 -28.37 26.89
C PRO A 228 -6.90 -27.57 27.19
N LEU A 229 -6.60 -26.60 26.32
CA LEU A 229 -5.40 -25.77 26.38
C LEU A 229 -5.60 -24.43 27.08
N PHE A 230 -6.84 -24.08 27.44
CA PHE A 230 -7.23 -22.84 28.08
C PHE A 230 -8.21 -23.10 29.22
N ARG A 231 -8.07 -22.36 30.33
CA ARG A 231 -8.89 -22.53 31.55
C ARG A 231 -10.26 -21.87 31.43
N ASP A 232 -10.36 -20.82 30.63
CA ASP A 232 -11.54 -19.97 30.47
C ASP A 232 -12.34 -20.29 29.20
N VAL A 233 -11.95 -21.34 28.47
CA VAL A 233 -12.69 -21.87 27.33
C VAL A 233 -13.42 -23.13 27.78
N PRO A 234 -14.76 -23.19 27.71
CA PRO A 234 -15.51 -24.41 28.01
C PRO A 234 -15.02 -25.59 27.14
N GLN A 235 -15.03 -26.81 27.67
CA GLN A 235 -14.69 -28.01 26.89
C GLN A 235 -15.82 -28.40 25.92
N GLU A 236 -17.05 -28.01 26.25
CA GLU A 236 -18.26 -28.29 25.49
C GLU A 236 -18.96 -26.97 25.16
N GLY A 237 -19.59 -26.90 23.98
CA GLY A 237 -20.34 -25.72 23.52
C GLY A 237 -19.95 -25.26 22.11
N LYS A 238 -20.90 -24.56 21.46
CA LYS A 238 -20.65 -23.94 20.14
C LYS A 238 -19.53 -22.92 20.27
N GLY A 239 -18.49 -23.03 19.43
CA GLY A 239 -17.34 -22.11 19.41
C GLY A 239 -16.13 -22.51 20.26
N ALA A 240 -16.23 -23.54 21.11
CA ALA A 240 -15.07 -24.03 21.88
C ALA A 240 -14.07 -24.82 21.02
N ALA A 241 -14.57 -25.76 20.21
CA ALA A 241 -13.74 -26.63 19.39
C ALA A 241 -12.78 -25.87 18.45
N PRO A 242 -13.24 -24.83 17.72
CA PRO A 242 -12.34 -24.08 16.84
C PRO A 242 -11.19 -23.39 17.57
N ILE A 243 -11.39 -22.90 18.80
CA ILE A 243 -10.32 -22.26 19.59
C ILE A 243 -9.20 -23.27 19.88
N TYR A 244 -9.55 -24.49 20.30
CA TYR A 244 -8.56 -25.53 20.59
C TYR A 244 -7.84 -26.02 19.34
N ILE A 245 -8.56 -26.20 18.24
CA ILE A 245 -7.97 -26.58 16.94
C ILE A 245 -7.02 -25.49 16.46
N ALA A 246 -7.46 -24.23 16.48
CA ALA A 246 -6.63 -23.09 16.12
C ALA A 246 -5.37 -23.01 17.00
N LYS A 247 -5.47 -23.33 18.29
CA LYS A 247 -4.32 -23.34 19.20
C LYS A 247 -3.36 -24.50 18.87
N GLU A 248 -3.88 -25.69 18.62
CA GLU A 248 -3.07 -26.86 18.23
C GLU A 248 -2.30 -26.62 16.94
N LYS A 249 -2.94 -25.98 15.94
CA LYS A 249 -2.30 -25.60 14.67
C LYS A 249 -1.46 -24.33 14.75
N GLY A 250 -1.35 -23.72 15.93
CA GLY A 250 -0.54 -22.52 16.15
C GLY A 250 -1.13 -21.23 15.54
N LEU A 251 -2.41 -21.24 15.12
CA LEU A 251 -3.11 -20.08 14.57
C LEU A 251 -3.42 -19.04 15.66
N VAL A 252 -3.78 -19.48 16.88
CA VAL A 252 -4.08 -18.57 18.01
C VAL A 252 -3.16 -18.79 19.20
N ILE A 253 -3.03 -17.76 20.02
CA ILE A 253 -2.33 -17.79 21.31
C ILE A 253 -3.22 -17.20 22.41
N GLY A 254 -2.91 -17.56 23.66
CA GLY A 254 -3.55 -16.98 24.84
C GLY A 254 -3.14 -15.52 25.06
N VAL A 255 -3.88 -14.84 25.93
CA VAL A 255 -3.66 -13.43 26.29
C VAL A 255 -2.69 -13.26 27.46
N SER A 256 -2.37 -14.35 28.16
CA SER A 256 -1.45 -14.36 29.29
C SER A 256 -0.26 -15.28 29.02
N LYS A 257 0.92 -14.84 29.47
CA LYS A 257 2.16 -15.63 29.41
C LYS A 257 2.22 -16.69 30.50
N ASP A 258 1.62 -16.39 31.65
CA ASP A 258 1.74 -17.19 32.87
C ASP A 258 0.52 -18.09 33.07
N LEU A 259 -0.64 -17.67 32.55
CA LEU A 259 -1.89 -18.41 32.67
C LEU A 259 -2.43 -18.81 31.29
N PRO A 260 -2.95 -20.04 31.15
CA PRO A 260 -3.61 -20.48 29.92
C PRO A 260 -5.00 -19.84 29.80
N ILE A 261 -5.05 -18.54 29.49
CA ILE A 261 -6.27 -17.75 29.32
C ILE A 261 -6.39 -17.33 27.85
N TYR A 262 -7.56 -17.55 27.25
CA TYR A 262 -7.83 -17.19 25.87
C TYR A 262 -8.64 -15.91 25.71
N ASP A 263 -9.56 -15.64 26.63
CA ASP A 263 -10.53 -14.55 26.63
C ASP A 263 -11.43 -14.57 25.37
N PRO A 264 -12.35 -15.56 25.25
CA PRO A 264 -13.07 -15.83 24.01
C PRO A 264 -14.06 -14.73 23.60
N THR A 265 -14.67 -14.04 24.57
CA THR A 265 -15.75 -13.06 24.32
C THR A 265 -15.23 -11.66 24.01
N ARG A 266 -13.98 -11.34 24.36
CA ARG A 266 -13.39 -10.03 24.07
C ARG A 266 -13.20 -9.85 22.57
N ALA A 267 -13.41 -8.61 22.11
CA ALA A 267 -13.04 -8.19 20.76
C ALA A 267 -11.54 -8.40 20.49
N ILE A 268 -11.21 -8.99 19.35
CA ILE A 268 -9.82 -9.15 18.94
C ILE A 268 -9.24 -7.78 18.55
N SER A 269 -8.03 -7.47 19.02
CA SER A 269 -7.34 -6.25 18.61
C SER A 269 -6.75 -6.37 17.21
N ARG A 270 -6.48 -5.24 16.55
CA ARG A 270 -5.87 -5.17 15.22
C ARG A 270 -4.52 -5.89 15.15
N ALA A 271 -3.69 -5.79 16.19
CA ALA A 271 -2.43 -6.52 16.26
C ALA A 271 -2.62 -8.04 16.40
N GLU A 272 -3.60 -8.47 17.21
CA GLU A 272 -3.92 -9.89 17.37
C GLU A 272 -4.48 -10.48 16.08
N ALA A 273 -5.39 -9.77 15.40
CA ALA A 273 -5.95 -10.18 14.12
C ALA A 273 -4.89 -10.23 13.02
N ALA A 274 -4.01 -9.21 12.90
CA ALA A 274 -2.91 -9.24 11.94
C ALA A 274 -1.97 -10.43 12.21
N THR A 275 -1.72 -10.74 13.47
CA THR A 275 -0.92 -11.90 13.85
C THR A 275 -1.60 -13.22 13.48
N LEU A 276 -2.91 -13.34 13.71
CA LEU A 276 -3.71 -14.50 13.30
C LEU A 276 -3.64 -14.69 11.78
N ILE A 277 -3.96 -13.66 11.00
CA ILE A 277 -3.95 -13.69 9.53
C ILE A 277 -2.55 -14.04 8.99
N SER A 278 -1.48 -13.53 9.61
CA SER A 278 -0.10 -13.83 9.20
C SER A 278 0.28 -15.31 9.30
N ARG A 279 -0.48 -16.10 10.09
CA ARG A 279 -0.23 -17.52 10.30
C ARG A 279 -0.94 -18.40 9.26
N PHE A 280 -1.81 -17.84 8.43
CA PHE A 280 -2.45 -18.59 7.35
C PHE A 280 -1.43 -19.03 6.31
N ALA A 281 -1.61 -20.21 5.73
CA ALA A 281 -0.71 -20.73 4.70
C ALA A 281 -0.58 -19.78 3.50
N SER A 282 -1.69 -19.11 3.12
CA SER A 282 -1.68 -18.13 2.02
C SER A 282 -0.83 -16.90 2.36
N ALA A 283 -0.93 -16.38 3.58
CA ALA A 283 -0.09 -15.27 4.06
C ALA A 283 1.39 -15.67 4.08
N GLN A 284 1.71 -16.81 4.67
CA GLN A 284 3.10 -17.30 4.75
C GLN A 284 3.73 -17.47 3.37
N GLY A 285 2.99 -18.05 2.41
CA GLY A 285 3.45 -18.18 1.03
C GLY A 285 3.66 -16.82 0.33
N GLN A 286 2.79 -15.85 0.59
CA GLN A 286 2.95 -14.48 0.07
C GLN A 286 4.16 -13.77 0.69
N VAL A 287 4.38 -13.89 2.00
CA VAL A 287 5.54 -13.30 2.70
C VAL A 287 6.84 -13.93 2.23
N ALA A 288 6.88 -15.25 2.04
CA ALA A 288 8.04 -15.95 1.50
C ALA A 288 8.40 -15.44 0.09
N ARG A 289 7.38 -15.27 -0.77
CA ARG A 289 7.58 -14.64 -2.09
C ARG A 289 8.07 -13.21 -1.98
N LEU A 290 7.53 -12.41 -1.07
CA LEU A 290 7.94 -11.01 -0.87
C LEU A 290 9.41 -10.89 -0.46
N ALA A 291 9.87 -11.79 0.43
CA ALA A 291 11.24 -11.81 0.94
C ALA A 291 12.28 -12.35 -0.07
N ASP A 292 11.84 -13.04 -1.13
CA ASP A 292 12.73 -13.56 -2.15
C ASP A 292 13.25 -12.45 -3.08
N PHE A 293 14.56 -12.21 -3.06
CA PHE A 293 15.21 -11.26 -3.96
C PHE A 293 15.55 -11.82 -5.34
N GLU A 294 15.49 -13.13 -5.56
CA GLU A 294 15.87 -13.73 -6.84
C GLU A 294 14.72 -13.72 -7.85
N THR A 295 13.48 -13.82 -7.40
CA THR A 295 12.30 -13.88 -8.27
C THR A 295 11.32 -12.73 -8.05
N GLY A 296 10.40 -12.52 -8.99
CA GLY A 296 9.30 -11.55 -8.83
C GLY A 296 9.69 -10.06 -8.93
N TYR A 297 10.92 -9.76 -9.33
CA TYR A 297 11.33 -8.41 -9.73
C TYR A 297 11.17 -8.28 -11.24
N THR A 298 9.98 -7.87 -11.66
CA THR A 298 9.61 -7.64 -13.07
C THR A 298 9.44 -6.15 -13.33
N GLY A 299 9.54 -5.72 -14.61
CA GLY A 299 9.22 -4.35 -15.01
C GLY A 299 7.74 -4.01 -14.81
N GLU A 300 6.88 -5.03 -14.83
CA GLU A 300 5.50 -4.95 -14.34
C GLU A 300 5.53 -5.02 -12.82
N ARG A 301 5.33 -3.85 -12.21
CA ARG A 301 5.50 -3.59 -10.79
C ARG A 301 4.43 -4.36 -10.00
N PHE A 302 4.84 -5.14 -8.99
CA PHE A 302 3.97 -5.93 -8.13
C PHE A 302 3.00 -4.99 -7.37
N CYS A 303 1.83 -4.75 -7.93
CA CYS A 303 0.85 -3.80 -7.43
C CYS A 303 -0.21 -4.50 -6.59
N GLY A 304 0.04 -4.56 -5.29
CA GLY A 304 -0.93 -4.98 -4.30
C GLY A 304 -1.28 -3.91 -3.25
N LEU A 305 -0.67 -2.70 -3.28
CA LEU A 305 -1.07 -1.63 -2.38
C LEU A 305 -1.99 -0.62 -3.06
N ASN A 306 -3.14 -0.42 -2.44
CA ASN A 306 -3.94 0.77 -2.68
C ASN A 306 -3.30 1.96 -1.95
N VAL A 307 -3.03 3.03 -2.69
CA VAL A 307 -2.52 4.30 -2.16
C VAL A 307 -3.51 5.36 -2.61
N ALA A 308 -3.94 6.23 -1.69
CA ALA A 308 -4.89 7.29 -1.98
C ALA A 308 -4.47 8.10 -3.22
N PRO A 309 -5.44 8.54 -4.05
CA PRO A 309 -5.14 9.31 -5.23
C PRO A 309 -4.44 10.61 -4.86
N VAL A 310 -3.55 11.11 -5.71
CA VAL A 310 -2.84 12.37 -5.47
C VAL A 310 -3.37 13.42 -6.44
N VAL A 311 -3.93 14.50 -5.91
CA VAL A 311 -4.28 15.69 -6.69
C VAL A 311 -2.99 16.44 -7.02
N VAL A 312 -2.55 16.37 -8.28
CA VAL A 312 -1.31 16.98 -8.78
C VAL A 312 -1.46 18.50 -8.90
N SER A 313 -2.62 18.94 -9.37
CA SER A 313 -2.95 20.35 -9.40
C SER A 313 -4.45 20.58 -9.33
N PHE A 314 -4.87 21.69 -8.74
CA PHE A 314 -6.25 22.15 -8.77
C PHE A 314 -6.26 23.66 -9.01
N LYS A 315 -6.97 24.11 -10.05
CA LYS A 315 -6.92 25.52 -10.49
C LYS A 315 -8.30 25.99 -10.94
N ALA A 316 -8.55 27.29 -10.75
CA ALA A 316 -9.71 27.98 -11.26
C ALA A 316 -9.31 28.98 -12.36
N ASN A 317 -10.06 29.01 -13.47
CA ASN A 317 -9.82 29.91 -14.59
C ASN A 317 -11.14 30.59 -15.05
N PRO A 318 -11.23 31.93 -15.04
CA PRO A 318 -10.22 32.89 -14.58
C PRO A 318 -10.02 32.84 -13.07
N ALA A 319 -8.76 33.03 -12.62
CA ALA A 319 -8.41 33.05 -11.20
C ALA A 319 -8.82 34.35 -10.49
N ARG A 320 -9.23 35.38 -11.26
CA ARG A 320 -9.64 36.70 -10.77
C ARG A 320 -11.01 37.06 -11.33
N LEU A 321 -11.90 37.52 -10.46
CA LEU A 321 -13.28 37.89 -10.80
C LEU A 321 -13.59 39.32 -10.37
N THR A 322 -14.40 40.02 -11.15
CA THR A 322 -14.90 41.36 -10.82
C THR A 322 -16.19 41.26 -10.01
N LEU A 323 -16.30 42.10 -8.97
CA LEU A 323 -17.49 42.16 -8.13
C LEU A 323 -18.76 42.44 -8.94
N ASN A 324 -19.86 41.77 -8.59
CA ASN A 324 -21.18 41.91 -9.25
C ASN A 324 -21.23 41.53 -10.74
N GLN A 325 -20.16 40.98 -11.32
CA GLN A 325 -20.15 40.49 -12.70
C GLN A 325 -20.31 38.98 -12.75
N THR A 326 -21.34 38.49 -13.46
CA THR A 326 -21.52 37.06 -13.71
C THR A 326 -20.41 36.56 -14.64
N THR A 327 -19.61 35.62 -14.16
CA THR A 327 -18.47 35.06 -14.90
C THR A 327 -18.54 33.53 -14.87
N SER A 328 -18.24 32.92 -16.02
CA SER A 328 -18.04 31.46 -16.10
C SER A 328 -16.64 31.12 -15.62
N VAL A 329 -16.53 30.22 -14.65
CA VAL A 329 -15.26 29.75 -14.07
C VAL A 329 -15.11 28.27 -14.36
N LYS A 330 -14.01 27.89 -15.01
CA LYS A 330 -13.59 26.51 -15.21
C LYS A 330 -12.67 26.10 -14.06
N LEU A 331 -13.13 25.15 -13.26
CA LEU A 331 -12.33 24.43 -12.26
C LEU A 331 -11.70 23.22 -12.93
N ARG A 332 -10.38 23.04 -12.77
CA ARG A 332 -9.62 21.94 -13.38
C ARG A 332 -8.76 21.27 -12.31
N ALA A 333 -8.97 19.98 -12.08
CA ALA A 333 -8.20 19.14 -11.18
C ALA A 333 -7.44 18.09 -11.98
N GLU A 334 -6.13 18.04 -11.85
CA GLU A 334 -5.27 17.02 -12.46
C GLU A 334 -4.90 15.99 -11.40
N ILE A 335 -5.16 14.72 -11.69
CA ILE A 335 -4.88 13.62 -10.76
C ILE A 335 -3.70 12.81 -11.30
N ALA A 336 -2.81 12.39 -10.41
CA ALA A 336 -1.63 11.64 -10.80
C ALA A 336 -2.03 10.29 -11.42
N SER A 337 -1.81 10.14 -12.73
CA SER A 337 -1.73 8.82 -13.35
C SER A 337 -0.47 8.15 -12.83
N ARG A 338 -0.63 7.21 -11.92
CA ARG A 338 0.44 6.29 -11.60
C ARG A 338 -0.02 4.93 -12.07
N GLU A 339 0.77 4.30 -12.94
CA GLU A 339 0.52 2.92 -13.34
C GLU A 339 0.27 2.07 -12.09
N SER A 340 -0.74 1.21 -12.14
CA SER A 340 -1.11 0.29 -11.06
C SER A 340 -1.90 0.85 -9.87
N PHE A 341 -2.49 2.04 -9.97
CA PHE A 341 -3.40 2.57 -8.94
C PHE A 341 -4.85 2.15 -9.23
N ALA A 342 -5.68 2.02 -8.18
CA ALA A 342 -7.11 1.86 -8.38
C ALA A 342 -7.62 3.07 -9.19
N PRO A 343 -8.41 2.87 -10.26
CA PRO A 343 -8.92 3.97 -11.05
C PRO A 343 -9.69 4.96 -10.17
N ILE A 344 -9.68 6.23 -10.53
CA ILE A 344 -10.47 7.24 -9.84
C ILE A 344 -11.95 6.90 -10.03
N SER A 345 -12.67 6.82 -8.91
CA SER A 345 -14.10 6.55 -8.91
C SER A 345 -14.92 7.83 -9.05
N LYS A 346 -14.49 8.91 -8.39
CA LYS A 346 -15.18 10.20 -8.39
C LYS A 346 -14.23 11.32 -7.98
N VAL A 347 -14.49 12.52 -8.47
CA VAL A 347 -13.79 13.74 -8.07
C VAL A 347 -14.84 14.78 -7.72
N LYS A 348 -14.73 15.36 -6.53
CA LYS A 348 -15.69 16.33 -6.00
C LYS A 348 -15.01 17.60 -5.54
N VAL A 349 -15.68 18.73 -5.66
CA VAL A 349 -15.24 20.01 -5.14
C VAL A 349 -16.27 20.60 -4.19
N ASP A 350 -15.78 21.18 -3.09
CA ASP A 350 -16.60 21.94 -2.15
C ASP A 350 -16.79 23.38 -2.63
N LEU A 351 -18.01 23.71 -3.05
CA LEU A 351 -18.40 25.06 -3.49
C LEU A 351 -19.09 25.89 -2.39
N SER A 352 -19.10 25.44 -1.14
CA SER A 352 -19.77 26.14 -0.02
C SER A 352 -19.22 27.54 0.20
N ALA A 353 -17.93 27.76 -0.08
CA ALA A 353 -17.27 29.08 0.03
C ALA A 353 -17.91 30.17 -0.85
N ILE A 354 -18.65 29.77 -1.90
CA ILE A 354 -19.38 30.64 -2.80
C ILE A 354 -20.90 30.43 -2.73
N GLY A 355 -21.40 29.67 -1.75
CA GLY A 355 -22.81 29.34 -1.58
C GLY A 355 -23.34 28.27 -2.55
N GLY A 356 -22.43 27.47 -3.13
CA GLY A 356 -22.76 26.37 -4.03
C GLY A 356 -22.95 25.03 -3.30
N VAL A 357 -22.99 23.94 -4.08
CA VAL A 357 -23.11 22.57 -3.57
C VAL A 357 -21.78 22.12 -2.92
N PRO A 358 -21.76 21.61 -1.68
CA PRO A 358 -20.53 21.21 -0.98
C PRO A 358 -19.75 20.04 -1.60
N ASP A 359 -20.32 19.37 -2.60
CA ASP A 359 -19.87 18.05 -3.05
C ASP A 359 -20.07 17.92 -4.58
N ALA A 360 -19.86 19.03 -5.29
CA ALA A 360 -20.12 19.11 -6.72
C ALA A 360 -19.16 18.20 -7.50
N GLU A 361 -19.72 17.32 -8.34
CA GLU A 361 -18.96 16.34 -9.11
C GLU A 361 -18.24 17.01 -10.31
N MET A 362 -16.98 16.60 -10.53
CA MET A 362 -16.15 16.99 -11.67
C MET A 362 -16.01 15.81 -12.65
N TYR A 363 -15.78 16.10 -13.94
CA TYR A 363 -15.87 15.11 -15.02
C TYR A 363 -14.59 15.05 -15.86
N ASP A 364 -14.20 13.83 -16.26
CA ASP A 364 -13.11 13.48 -17.18
C ASP A 364 -13.71 12.69 -18.36
N ASP A 365 -14.65 13.33 -19.07
CA ASP A 365 -15.53 12.72 -20.08
C ASP A 365 -15.36 13.33 -21.48
N GLY A 366 -14.42 14.27 -21.66
CA GLY A 366 -14.27 15.04 -22.90
C GLY A 366 -15.44 16.00 -23.19
N GLU A 367 -16.33 16.18 -22.21
CA GLU A 367 -17.49 17.07 -22.26
C GLU A 367 -17.50 17.97 -21.00
N ARG A 368 -18.53 18.80 -20.82
CA ARG A 368 -18.75 19.61 -19.59
C ARG A 368 -17.58 20.51 -19.17
N GLY A 369 -16.72 20.86 -20.13
CA GLY A 369 -15.53 21.67 -19.92
C GLY A 369 -14.24 20.88 -19.84
N ASP A 370 -14.28 19.55 -19.81
CA ASP A 370 -13.13 18.70 -20.05
C ASP A 370 -12.78 18.63 -21.55
N GLU A 371 -11.49 18.51 -21.86
CA GLU A 371 -10.96 18.59 -23.23
C GLU A 371 -10.63 17.21 -23.83
N ILE A 372 -10.17 16.25 -23.00
CA ILE A 372 -9.73 14.93 -23.45
C ILE A 372 -10.24 13.89 -22.47
N ALA A 373 -11.23 13.11 -22.90
CA ALA A 373 -11.78 12.04 -22.07
C ALA A 373 -10.71 11.01 -21.66
N GLY A 374 -10.63 10.73 -20.37
CA GLY A 374 -9.80 9.69 -19.78
C GLY A 374 -8.32 10.06 -19.61
N ASP A 375 -7.98 11.35 -19.59
CA ASP A 375 -6.62 11.83 -19.37
C ASP A 375 -6.29 12.12 -17.88
N LEU A 376 -7.25 11.83 -16.98
CA LEU A 376 -7.22 12.12 -15.54
C LEU A 376 -7.24 13.61 -15.19
N VAL A 377 -7.77 14.42 -16.09
CA VAL A 377 -8.07 15.83 -15.86
C VAL A 377 -9.56 15.99 -15.69
N TYR A 378 -9.98 16.29 -14.46
CA TYR A 378 -11.37 16.49 -14.14
C TYR A 378 -11.71 17.98 -14.21
N SER A 379 -12.81 18.30 -14.88
CA SER A 379 -13.27 19.67 -15.07
C SER A 379 -14.69 19.89 -14.57
N LEU A 380 -14.96 21.10 -14.09
CA LEU A 380 -16.30 21.59 -13.77
C LEU A 380 -16.42 23.06 -14.13
N ASN A 381 -17.40 23.40 -14.96
CA ASN A 381 -17.76 24.79 -15.24
C ASN A 381 -18.86 25.27 -14.31
N ILE A 382 -18.64 26.40 -13.64
CA ILE A 382 -19.62 27.05 -12.79
C ILE A 382 -19.89 28.48 -13.29
N SER A 383 -21.12 28.96 -13.14
CA SER A 383 -21.47 30.37 -13.35
C SER A 383 -21.59 31.04 -11.99
N TYR A 384 -20.78 32.06 -11.73
CA TYR A 384 -20.71 32.72 -10.43
C TYR A 384 -20.75 34.24 -10.54
N GLN A 385 -21.54 34.88 -9.68
CA GLN A 385 -21.61 36.34 -9.55
C GLN A 385 -21.25 36.73 -8.10
N PRO A 386 -20.00 37.16 -7.84
CA PRO A 386 -19.57 37.47 -6.49
C PRO A 386 -20.27 38.71 -5.92
N LYS A 387 -20.70 38.62 -4.66
CA LYS A 387 -21.34 39.74 -3.91
C LYS A 387 -20.43 40.37 -2.86
N GLN A 388 -19.27 39.77 -2.61
CA GLN A 388 -18.29 40.23 -1.63
C GLN A 388 -16.88 40.07 -2.22
N ALA A 389 -16.03 41.08 -2.04
CA ALA A 389 -14.62 41.02 -2.41
C ALA A 389 -13.84 40.08 -1.47
N GLY A 390 -12.66 39.63 -1.92
CA GLY A 390 -11.75 38.78 -1.13
C GLY A 390 -11.37 37.45 -1.78
N GLU A 391 -10.51 36.71 -1.10
CA GLU A 391 -10.09 35.37 -1.55
C GLU A 391 -11.15 34.32 -1.16
N LYS A 392 -11.52 33.46 -2.12
CA LYS A 392 -12.36 32.27 -1.90
C LYS A 392 -11.52 31.04 -2.18
N ARG A 393 -11.49 30.09 -1.24
CA ARG A 393 -10.75 28.83 -1.36
C ARG A 393 -11.71 27.68 -1.59
N PHE A 394 -11.27 26.73 -2.39
CA PHE A 394 -12.00 25.52 -2.77
C PHE A 394 -11.13 24.33 -2.43
N GLU A 395 -11.75 23.30 -1.88
CA GLU A 395 -11.12 22.00 -1.65
C GLU A 395 -11.67 21.01 -2.68
N VAL A 396 -10.77 20.25 -3.31
CA VAL A 396 -11.13 19.13 -4.19
C VAL A 396 -10.74 17.82 -3.52
N THR A 397 -11.62 16.84 -3.60
CA THR A 397 -11.41 15.48 -3.13
C THR A 397 -11.54 14.50 -4.30
N ALA A 398 -10.45 13.81 -4.63
CA ALA A 398 -10.43 12.67 -5.52
C ALA A 398 -10.63 11.39 -4.70
N VAL A 399 -11.46 10.46 -5.15
CA VAL A 399 -11.68 9.18 -4.47
C VAL A 399 -11.41 8.05 -5.45
N ASP A 400 -10.58 7.09 -5.07
CA ASP A 400 -10.34 5.89 -5.89
C ASP A 400 -11.49 4.88 -5.82
N ARG A 401 -11.47 3.84 -6.65
CA ARG A 401 -12.47 2.74 -6.64
C ARG A 401 -12.52 1.96 -5.32
N LEU A 402 -11.55 2.13 -4.44
CA LEU A 402 -11.48 1.49 -3.13
C LEU A 402 -11.90 2.45 -2.00
N GLY A 403 -12.37 3.66 -2.33
CA GLY A 403 -12.95 4.62 -1.38
C GLY A 403 -11.94 5.54 -0.71
N TRP A 404 -10.66 5.54 -1.10
CA TRP A 404 -9.64 6.36 -0.44
C TRP A 404 -9.61 7.78 -1.01
N PRO A 405 -9.71 8.82 -0.15
CA PRO A 405 -9.72 10.21 -0.58
C PRO A 405 -8.30 10.79 -0.70
N GLY A 406 -8.09 11.62 -1.71
CA GLY A 406 -6.94 12.49 -1.89
C GLY A 406 -7.39 13.94 -2.09
N GLN A 407 -6.72 14.88 -1.43
CA GLN A 407 -7.15 16.28 -1.37
C GLN A 407 -6.23 17.23 -2.16
N GLY A 408 -6.80 18.33 -2.62
CA GLY A 408 -6.08 19.48 -3.18
C GLY A 408 -6.86 20.77 -2.98
N GLU A 409 -6.21 21.92 -3.16
CA GLU A 409 -6.83 23.23 -2.94
C GLU A 409 -6.58 24.19 -4.11
N ALA A 410 -7.54 25.08 -4.34
CA ALA A 410 -7.45 26.19 -5.29
C ALA A 410 -8.06 27.46 -4.68
N SER A 411 -7.66 28.64 -5.19
CA SER A 411 -8.28 29.90 -4.78
C SER A 411 -8.71 30.78 -5.96
N LEU A 412 -9.74 31.58 -5.71
CA LEU A 412 -10.25 32.66 -6.56
C LEU A 412 -10.12 33.98 -5.83
N LEU A 413 -9.61 35.01 -6.50
CA LEU A 413 -9.52 36.36 -5.96
C LEU A 413 -10.61 37.25 -6.56
N ILE A 414 -11.50 37.77 -5.71
CA ILE A 414 -12.54 38.71 -6.12
C ILE A 414 -12.03 40.13 -5.88
N VAL A 415 -11.93 40.91 -6.96
CA VAL A 415 -11.52 42.32 -6.95
C VAL A 415 -12.73 43.23 -7.17
N GLU A 416 -12.61 44.46 -6.68
CA GLU A 416 -13.65 45.50 -6.82
C GLU A 416 -13.89 45.91 -8.27
#